data_AF-A0A4R9K1Q7-F1
#
_entry.id   AF-A0A4R9K1Q7-F1
#
_cell.length_a   1.000
_cell.length_b   1.000
_cell.length_c   1.000
_cell.angle_alpha   90.00
_cell.angle_beta   90.00
_cell.angle_gamma   90.00
#
_symmetry.space_group_name_H-M   'P 1'
#
loop_
_entity.id
_entity.type
_entity.pdbx_description
1 polymer ?
#
loop_
_entity_poly.entity_id
_entity_poly.type
_entity_poly.pdbx_seq_one_letter_code
_entity_poly.pdbx_strand_id
1 'polypeptide(L)'
;MQIQLKVETVLVEQNLQIYYAWLGNDLKSKVTRGENSGKDLYHDFVVLKYGTLGALENGKNIIFVMPSNLLKKPNALVVWLEDRGVPRIAAGKYL
;
A
#
# COMPACT_ATOMS: atom_id res chain seq x y z
N MET A 1 4.66 14.16 -4.97
CA MET A 1 3.36 14.28 -4.27
C MET A 1 3.53 13.77 -2.85
N GLN A 2 3.03 14.49 -1.86
CA GLN A 2 3.13 14.14 -0.43
C GLN A 2 1.71 13.94 0.13
N ILE A 3 1.54 12.89 0.93
CA ILE A 3 0.27 12.59 1.61
C ILE A 3 0.54 12.62 3.11
N GLN A 4 -0.28 13.38 3.86
CA GLN A 4 -0.21 13.45 5.31
C GLN A 4 -1.41 12.73 5.91
N LEU A 5 -1.16 11.81 6.84
CA LEU A 5 -2.20 11.18 7.66
C LEU A 5 -1.93 11.51 9.13
N LYS A 6 -2.99 11.92 9.83
CA LYS A 6 -2.99 12.08 11.29
C LYS A 6 -3.71 10.87 11.88
N VAL A 7 -3.06 10.18 12.82
CA VAL A 7 -3.69 9.07 13.54
C VAL A 7 -4.15 9.57 14.91
N GLU A 8 -5.45 9.46 15.16
CA GLU A 8 -6.07 9.76 16.46
C GLU A 8 -6.58 8.44 17.04
N THR A 9 -6.11 8.04 18.22
CA THR A 9 -6.48 6.77 18.86
C THR A 9 -7.00 6.99 20.27
N VAL A 10 -8.11 6.33 20.61
CA VAL A 10 -8.76 6.44 21.94
C VAL A 10 -8.25 5.38 22.92
N LEU A 11 -7.77 4.23 22.44
CA LEU A 11 -7.11 3.19 23.25
C LEU A 11 -6.07 2.48 22.38
N VAL A 12 -4.79 2.59 22.71
CA VAL A 12 -3.71 1.88 22.00
C VAL A 12 -3.57 0.49 22.63
N GLU A 13 -4.04 -0.55 21.94
CA GLU A 13 -3.60 -1.91 22.26
C GLU A 13 -2.08 -1.99 22.09
N GLN A 14 -1.39 -2.49 23.10
CA GLN A 14 0.06 -2.56 23.10
C GLN A 14 0.52 -3.57 22.03
N ASN A 15 1.19 -3.03 20.99
CA ASN A 15 1.84 -3.68 19.83
C ASN A 15 1.17 -3.56 18.46
N LEU A 16 0.36 -2.52 18.21
CA LEU A 16 -0.06 -2.21 16.83
C LEU A 16 1.10 -1.68 15.98
N GLN A 17 1.35 -2.32 14.85
CA GLN A 17 2.34 -1.93 13.84
C GLN A 17 1.63 -1.38 12.60
N ILE A 18 2.18 -0.30 12.03
CA ILE A 18 1.62 0.33 10.84
C ILE A 18 2.35 -0.19 9.62
N TYR A 19 1.59 -0.63 8.63
CA TYR A 19 2.08 -1.08 7.34
C TYR A 19 1.46 -0.27 6.21
N TYR A 20 2.13 -0.24 5.07
CA TYR A 20 1.64 0.41 3.87
C TYR A 20 2.05 -0.31 2.60
N ALA A 21 1.28 -0.11 1.53
CA ALA A 21 1.65 -0.52 0.19
C ALA A 21 1.19 0.51 -0.85
N TRP A 22 2.09 0.82 -1.78
CA TRP A 22 1.80 1.54 -3.00
C TRP A 22 1.32 0.55 -4.05
N LEU A 23 0.17 0.85 -4.64
CA LEU A 23 -0.49 -0.03 -5.59
C LEU A 23 -0.51 0.58 -7.00
N GLY A 24 -0.34 -0.29 -7.99
CA GLY A 24 -0.58 0.01 -9.40
C GLY A 24 -1.85 -0.68 -9.86
N ASN A 25 -2.69 0.07 -10.56
CA ASN A 25 -3.89 -0.44 -11.25
C ASN A 25 -3.73 -0.27 -12.77
N ASP A 26 -4.57 -0.95 -13.53
CA ASP A 26 -4.58 -0.98 -14.99
C ASP A 26 -3.23 -1.39 -15.61
N LEU A 27 -2.47 -2.24 -14.90
CA LEU A 27 -1.17 -2.69 -15.37
C LEU A 27 -1.35 -3.71 -16.47
N LYS A 28 -0.85 -3.37 -17.66
CA LYS A 28 -0.90 -4.23 -18.84
C LYS A 28 0.37 -5.03 -19.01
N SER A 29 0.23 -6.34 -19.22
CA SER A 29 1.31 -7.25 -19.60
C SER A 29 0.96 -8.03 -20.87
N LYS A 30 1.91 -8.16 -21.78
CA LYS A 30 1.73 -8.95 -23.01
C LYS A 30 2.22 -10.36 -22.78
N VAL A 31 1.36 -11.35 -22.98
CA VAL A 31 1.73 -12.77 -22.88
C VAL A 31 2.38 -13.20 -24.19
N THR A 32 3.64 -13.64 -24.12
CA THR A 32 4.44 -13.98 -25.30
C THR A 32 4.47 -15.49 -25.60
N ARG A 33 4.07 -16.35 -24.65
CA ARG A 33 4.11 -17.82 -24.78
C ARG A 33 3.01 -18.49 -23.92
N GLY A 34 2.65 -19.73 -24.27
CA GLY A 34 1.67 -20.56 -23.56
C GLY A 34 0.25 -20.45 -24.12
N GLU A 35 -0.73 -21.06 -23.43
CA GLU A 35 -2.14 -21.11 -23.87
C GLU A 35 -2.80 -19.74 -24.02
N ASN A 36 -2.28 -18.73 -23.31
CA ASN A 36 -2.73 -17.34 -23.40
C ASN A 36 -1.81 -16.46 -24.27
N SER A 37 -0.93 -17.05 -25.08
CA SER A 37 -0.05 -16.32 -25.99
C SER A 37 -0.82 -15.36 -26.90
N GLY A 38 -0.27 -14.15 -27.08
CA GLY A 38 -0.86 -13.11 -27.93
C GLY A 38 -1.93 -12.28 -27.23
N LYS A 39 -2.36 -12.66 -26.01
CA LYS A 39 -3.33 -11.90 -25.21
C LYS A 39 -2.63 -10.86 -24.34
N ASP A 40 -3.39 -9.81 -24.05
CA ASP A 40 -3.07 -8.83 -23.02
C ASP A 40 -3.74 -9.21 -21.70
N LEU A 41 -2.96 -9.18 -20.61
CA LEU A 41 -3.48 -9.36 -19.25
C LEU A 41 -3.40 -8.03 -18.50
N TYR A 42 -4.51 -7.68 -17.88
CA TYR A 42 -4.68 -6.50 -17.05
C TYR A 42 -4.65 -6.92 -15.57
N HIS A 43 -3.92 -6.15 -14.77
CA HIS A 43 -3.73 -6.40 -13.36
C HIS A 43 -4.06 -5.15 -12.56
N ASP A 44 -4.94 -5.31 -11.59
CA ASP A 44 -5.31 -4.31 -10.60
C ASP A 44 -4.77 -4.68 -9.22
N PHE A 45 -4.64 -3.69 -8.35
CA PHE A 45 -4.13 -3.86 -6.98
C PHE A 45 -2.74 -4.50 -6.89
N VAL A 46 -1.88 -4.29 -7.89
CA VAL A 46 -0.52 -4.82 -7.88
C VAL A 46 0.34 -4.06 -6.88
N VAL A 47 0.91 -4.77 -5.91
CA VAL A 47 1.84 -4.19 -4.94
C VAL A 47 3.15 -3.81 -5.63
N LEU A 48 3.40 -2.51 -5.78
CA LEU A 48 4.61 -1.98 -6.38
C LEU A 48 5.73 -1.78 -5.35
N LYS A 49 5.34 -1.41 -4.12
CA LYS A 49 6.24 -1.28 -2.97
C LYS A 49 5.43 -1.40 -1.70
N TYR A 50 5.97 -2.04 -0.68
CA TYR A 50 5.38 -2.10 0.65
C TYR A 50 6.44 -1.87 1.73
N GLY A 51 5.99 -1.61 2.95
CA GLY A 51 6.86 -1.49 4.11
C GLY A 51 6.08 -1.30 5.40
N THR A 52 6.83 -1.12 6.49
CA THR A 52 6.31 -0.77 7.81
C THR A 52 6.77 0.64 8.20
N LEU A 53 5.98 1.31 9.03
CA LEU A 53 6.28 2.60 9.65
C LEU A 53 6.53 2.47 11.16
N GLY A 54 6.67 1.23 11.63
CA GLY A 54 6.85 0.89 13.03
C GLY A 54 5.56 0.97 13.84
N ALA A 55 5.73 1.07 15.16
CA ALA A 55 4.63 1.09 16.10
C ALA A 55 3.70 2.30 15.88
N LEU A 56 2.42 2.07 16.12
CA LEU A 56 1.42 3.11 16.22
C LEU A 56 1.60 3.86 17.54
N GLU A 57 1.79 5.17 17.43
CA GLU A 57 1.95 6.09 18.57
C GLU A 57 0.90 7.21 18.45
N ASN A 58 0.33 7.62 19.58
CA ASN A 58 -0.70 8.65 19.59
C ASN A 58 -0.13 9.99 19.11
N GLY A 59 -0.83 10.67 18.20
CA GLY A 59 -0.39 11.96 17.65
C GLY A 59 0.75 11.87 16.62
N LYS A 60 1.16 10.67 16.20
CA LYS A 60 2.19 10.47 15.17
C LYS A 60 1.64 10.93 13.81
N ASN A 61 2.29 11.96 13.25
CA ASN A 61 2.06 12.38 11.88
C ASN A 61 2.89 11.50 10.94
N ILE A 62 2.22 10.92 9.95
CA ILE A 62 2.86 10.05 8.98
C ILE A 62 2.82 10.72 7.62
N ILE A 63 4.01 10.91 7.03
CA ILE A 63 4.17 11.49 5.69
C ILE A 63 4.58 10.39 4.73
N PHE A 64 3.76 10.17 3.72
CA PHE A 64 4.06 9.26 2.63
C PHE A 64 4.65 10.02 1.46
N VAL A 65 5.87 9.64 1.09
CA VAL A 65 6.54 10.12 -0.12
C VAL A 65 6.47 9.03 -1.18
N MET A 66 5.78 9.32 -2.29
CA MET A 66 5.72 8.41 -3.42
C MET A 66 7.13 8.19 -3.97
N PRO A 67 7.60 6.93 -4.12
CA PRO A 67 8.94 6.67 -4.61
C PRO A 67 9.04 7.05 -6.09
N SER A 68 10.06 7.81 -6.45
CA SER A 68 10.29 8.27 -7.83
C SER A 68 10.84 7.18 -8.75
N ASN A 69 11.40 6.11 -8.18
CA ASN A 69 12.09 5.04 -8.90
C ASN A 69 11.20 3.85 -9.28
N LEU A 70 9.89 3.96 -9.15
CA LEU A 70 8.99 2.87 -9.52
C LEU A 70 8.82 2.80 -11.04
N LEU A 71 8.99 1.60 -11.60
CA LEU A 71 8.81 1.33 -13.03
C LEU A 71 7.41 1.73 -13.54
N LYS A 72 6.42 1.73 -12.64
CA LYS A 72 5.06 2.20 -12.85
C LYS A 72 4.69 3.18 -11.74
N LYS A 73 4.03 4.28 -12.09
CA LYS A 73 3.56 5.25 -11.08
C LYS A 73 2.42 4.63 -10.27
N PRO A 74 2.52 4.59 -8.93
CA PRO A 74 1.39 4.20 -8.09
C PRO A 74 0.23 5.15 -8.30
N ASN A 75 -0.98 4.61 -8.34
CA ASN A 75 -2.23 5.36 -8.37
C ASN A 75 -3.15 4.99 -7.20
N ALA A 76 -2.68 4.18 -6.25
CA ALA A 76 -3.36 3.94 -4.98
C ALA A 76 -2.36 3.72 -3.84
N LEU A 77 -2.80 4.03 -2.62
CA LEU A 77 -2.09 3.76 -1.36
C LEU A 77 -3.04 2.99 -0.44
N VAL A 78 -2.55 1.91 0.16
CA VAL A 78 -3.21 1.24 1.27
C VAL A 78 -2.33 1.32 2.51
N VAL A 79 -2.96 1.51 3.66
CA VAL A 79 -2.34 1.51 4.98
C VAL A 79 -3.15 0.58 5.87
N TRP A 80 -2.49 -0.24 6.67
CA TRP A 80 -3.17 -1.12 7.61
C TRP A 80 -2.41 -1.21 8.94
N LEU A 81 -3.14 -1.61 9.97
CA LEU A 81 -2.61 -1.88 11.30
C LEU A 81 -2.60 -3.39 11.53
N GLU A 82 -1.47 -3.90 12.02
CA GLU A 82 -1.36 -5.28 12.47
C GLU A 82 -1.11 -5.35 13.97
N ASP A 83 -1.78 -6.29 14.62
CA ASP A 83 -1.48 -6.74 15.99
C ASP A 83 -0.90 -8.15 15.91
N ARG A 84 0.39 -8.30 16.27
CA ARG A 84 1.11 -9.59 16.26
C ARG A 84 0.96 -10.38 14.94
N GLY A 85 1.06 -9.68 13.81
CA GLY A 85 0.96 -10.26 12.47
C GLY A 85 -0.46 -10.52 11.98
N VAL A 86 -1.48 -10.07 12.72
CA VAL A 86 -2.89 -10.15 12.31
C VAL A 86 -3.37 -8.76 11.90
N PRO A 87 -3.77 -8.53 10.63
CA PRO A 87 -4.38 -7.28 10.22
C PRO A 87 -5.69 -7.02 10.99
N ARG A 88 -5.81 -5.83 11.57
CA ARG A 88 -7.00 -5.40 12.34
C ARG A 88 -7.86 -4.41 11.59
N ILE A 89 -7.21 -3.41 10.97
CA ILE A 89 -7.88 -2.31 10.28
C ILE A 89 -7.06 -1.97 9.04
N ALA A 90 -7.72 -1.72 7.93
CA ALA A 90 -7.10 -1.25 6.69
C ALA A 90 -7.90 -0.07 6.12
N ALA A 91 -7.19 0.86 5.50
CA ALA A 91 -7.75 1.98 4.75
C ALA A 91 -6.97 2.14 3.46
N GLY A 92 -7.66 2.43 2.36
CA GLY A 92 -7.05 2.62 1.05
C GLY A 92 -7.70 3.75 0.27
N LYS A 93 -6.92 4.37 -0.62
CA LYS A 93 -7.40 5.43 -1.49
C LYS A 93 -6.65 5.46 -2.82
N TYR A 94 -7.38 5.73 -3.90
CA TYR A 94 -6.80 6.15 -5.17
C TYR A 94 -6.15 7.54 -5.03
N LEU A 95 -5.12 7.79 -5.84
CA LEU A 95 -4.27 8.96 -5.81
C LEU A 95 -4.47 9.84 -7.03
#